data_AF-A0A928WG18-F1
#
_entry.id   AF-A0A928WG18-F1
#
_cell.length_a   1.000
_cell.length_b   1.000
_cell.length_c   1.000
_cell.angle_alpha   90.00
_cell.angle_beta   90.00
_cell.angle_gamma   90.00
#
_symmetry.space_group_name_H-M   'P 1'
#
loop_
_entity.id
_entity.type
_entity.pdbx_description
1 polymer ?
#
loop_
_entity_poly.entity_id
_entity_poly.type
_entity_poly.pdbx_seq_one_letter_code
_entity_poly.pdbx_strand_id
1 'polypeptide(L)'
;MSKEEIEFIINISNKLLQNIFFIVGSIITILTYINAKQTILQPIKTEVFKLQVNKFESILDIFDTQGYLKITKCFKNILFINACSLYDDYAELFFNIEVNRNTRPYTKENIKKTICNIYSMEDMEKYKQFRNKFNDLVSMKKNIQIGNLKEELIYANNLNFWMNYNYRELKITTEYMELLKKIIDVKSSPLLPKEILVLIEEFIEAINKKLNLVVETLNQHSKELPNDYFIEEIVGERSSIFLGIEIKYNKELKELELIANKIVQYIRNYWLVEKINK
;
A
#
# COMPACT_ATOMS: atom_id res chain seq x y z
N MET A 1 9.61 -76.37 -51.10
CA MET A 1 8.67 -75.50 -50.39
C MET A 1 7.27 -75.83 -50.85
N SER A 2 6.39 -76.28 -49.96
CA SER A 2 5.00 -76.59 -50.30
C SER A 2 4.22 -75.28 -50.56
N LYS A 3 3.12 -75.35 -51.31
CA LYS A 3 2.22 -74.19 -51.51
C LYS A 3 1.73 -73.62 -50.17
N GLU A 4 1.51 -74.49 -49.18
CA GLU A 4 1.05 -74.12 -47.84
C GLU A 4 2.10 -73.32 -47.07
N GLU A 5 3.38 -73.65 -47.20
CA GLU A 5 4.48 -72.87 -46.59
C GLU A 5 4.58 -71.46 -47.19
N ILE A 6 4.36 -71.34 -48.51
CA ILE A 6 4.35 -70.05 -49.21
C ILE A 6 3.16 -69.19 -48.74
N GLU A 7 1.95 -69.75 -48.66
CA GLU A 7 0.77 -69.03 -48.17
C GLU A 7 0.91 -68.59 -46.72
N PHE A 8 1.50 -69.42 -45.86
CA PHE A 8 1.75 -69.09 -44.46
C PHE A 8 2.71 -67.91 -44.30
N ILE A 9 3.82 -67.90 -45.04
CA ILE A 9 4.80 -66.79 -45.02
C ILE A 9 4.17 -65.49 -45.54
N ILE A 10 3.39 -65.56 -46.60
CA ILE A 10 2.68 -64.39 -47.16
C ILE A 10 1.70 -63.83 -46.12
N ASN A 11 0.95 -64.68 -45.43
CA ASN A 11 -0.05 -64.25 -44.45
C ASN A 11 0.60 -63.59 -43.21
N ILE A 12 1.71 -64.14 -42.71
CA ILE A 12 2.49 -63.51 -41.63
C ILE A 12 3.05 -62.16 -42.06
N SER A 13 3.63 -62.09 -43.26
CA SER A 13 4.21 -60.85 -43.80
C SER A 13 3.16 -59.75 -43.94
N ASN A 14 1.97 -60.09 -44.42
CA ASN A 14 0.84 -59.15 -44.53
C ASN A 14 0.38 -58.64 -43.16
N LYS A 15 0.27 -59.52 -42.14
CA LYS A 15 -0.09 -59.12 -40.77
C LYS A 15 0.97 -58.23 -40.13
N LEU A 16 2.26 -58.52 -40.34
CA LEU A 16 3.35 -57.68 -39.85
C LEU A 16 3.32 -56.30 -40.50
N LEU A 17 3.16 -56.22 -41.82
CA LEU A 17 3.02 -54.96 -42.55
C LEU A 17 1.82 -54.15 -42.05
N GLN A 18 0.68 -54.81 -41.86
CA GLN A 18 -0.54 -54.15 -41.37
C GLN A 18 -0.35 -53.61 -39.94
N ASN A 19 0.28 -54.37 -39.04
CA ASN A 19 0.58 -53.92 -37.68
C ASN A 19 1.55 -52.73 -37.67
N ILE A 20 2.62 -52.79 -38.47
CA ILE A 20 3.58 -51.68 -38.60
C ILE A 20 2.88 -50.43 -39.14
N PHE A 21 2.03 -50.59 -40.16
CA PHE A 21 1.25 -49.50 -40.73
C PHE A 21 0.37 -48.82 -39.67
N PHE A 22 -0.35 -49.59 -38.84
CA PHE A 22 -1.18 -49.03 -37.78
C PHE A 22 -0.37 -48.36 -36.66
N ILE A 23 0.80 -48.89 -36.30
CA ILE A 23 1.68 -48.27 -35.29
C ILE A 23 2.21 -46.93 -35.81
N VAL A 24 2.73 -46.90 -37.04
CA VAL A 24 3.24 -45.67 -37.67
C VAL A 24 2.11 -44.65 -37.84
N GLY A 25 0.95 -45.08 -38.32
CA GLY A 25 -0.23 -44.22 -38.44
C GLY A 25 -0.68 -43.65 -37.09
N SER A 26 -0.62 -44.42 -36.01
CA SER A 26 -0.94 -43.96 -34.66
C SER A 26 0.06 -42.92 -34.16
N ILE A 27 1.36 -43.17 -34.36
CA ILE A 27 2.43 -42.23 -33.98
C ILE A 27 2.29 -40.91 -34.75
N ILE A 28 2.08 -40.97 -36.06
CA ILE A 28 1.88 -39.78 -36.90
C ILE A 28 0.62 -39.03 -36.45
N THR A 29 -0.46 -39.73 -36.11
CA THR A 29 -1.70 -39.11 -35.63
C THR A 29 -1.47 -38.37 -34.30
N ILE A 30 -0.75 -39.00 -33.35
CA ILE A 30 -0.41 -38.39 -32.06
C ILE A 30 0.49 -37.16 -32.27
N LEU A 31 1.53 -37.27 -33.09
CA LEU A 31 2.43 -36.15 -33.39
C LEU A 31 1.69 -35.00 -34.09
N THR A 32 0.82 -35.30 -35.04
CA THR A 32 -0.02 -34.30 -35.72
C THR A 32 -0.94 -33.60 -34.73
N TYR A 33 -1.57 -34.33 -33.80
CA TYR A 33 -2.41 -33.75 -32.75
C TYR A 33 -1.60 -32.83 -31.81
N ILE A 34 -0.42 -33.26 -31.37
CA ILE A 34 0.47 -32.47 -30.52
C ILE A 34 0.90 -31.19 -31.24
N ASN A 35 1.35 -31.29 -32.49
CA ASN A 35 1.77 -30.13 -33.28
C ASN A 35 0.61 -29.17 -33.54
N ALA A 36 -0.55 -29.67 -33.98
CA ALA A 36 -1.73 -28.83 -34.19
C ALA A 36 -2.16 -28.11 -32.91
N LYS A 37 -2.15 -28.81 -31.76
CA LYS A 37 -2.41 -28.21 -30.45
C LYS A 37 -1.39 -27.12 -30.10
N GLN A 38 -0.10 -27.34 -30.37
CA GLN A 38 0.93 -26.32 -30.14
C GLN A 38 0.73 -25.10 -31.05
N THR A 39 0.48 -25.30 -32.34
CA THR A 39 0.27 -24.21 -33.31
C THR A 39 -1.00 -23.41 -33.03
N ILE A 40 -2.11 -24.06 -32.66
CA ILE A 40 -3.36 -23.38 -32.30
C ILE A 40 -3.21 -22.58 -31.01
N LEU A 41 -2.45 -23.10 -30.03
CA LEU A 41 -2.25 -22.43 -28.75
C LEU A 41 -1.14 -21.37 -28.77
N GLN A 42 -0.26 -21.35 -29.78
CA GLN A 42 0.79 -20.33 -29.92
C GLN A 42 0.23 -18.90 -29.95
N PRO A 43 -0.78 -18.56 -30.79
CA PRO A 43 -1.40 -17.23 -30.79
C PRO A 43 -1.99 -16.85 -29.42
N ILE A 44 -2.71 -17.77 -28.77
CA ILE A 44 -3.33 -17.55 -27.45
C ILE A 44 -2.27 -17.30 -26.38
N LYS A 45 -1.21 -18.12 -26.34
CA LYS A 45 -0.07 -17.91 -25.43
C LYS A 45 0.59 -16.56 -25.66
N THR A 46 0.71 -16.14 -26.91
CA THR A 46 1.32 -14.86 -27.28
C THR A 46 0.44 -13.68 -26.86
N GLU A 47 -0.88 -13.78 -26.96
CA GLU A 47 -1.82 -12.74 -26.53
C GLU A 47 -1.88 -12.62 -25.00
N VAL A 48 -1.98 -13.75 -24.30
CA VAL A 48 -1.91 -13.76 -22.82
C VAL A 48 -0.58 -13.17 -22.35
N PHE A 49 0.53 -13.53 -23.00
CA PHE A 49 1.83 -12.95 -22.69
C PHE A 49 1.85 -11.44 -22.92
N LYS A 50 1.30 -10.93 -24.03
CA LYS A 50 1.19 -9.47 -24.26
C LYS A 50 0.40 -8.78 -23.14
N LEU A 51 -0.72 -9.37 -22.71
CA LEU A 51 -1.50 -8.83 -21.59
C LEU A 51 -0.73 -8.86 -20.27
N GLN A 52 0.05 -9.91 -20.03
CA GLN A 52 0.94 -10.01 -18.86
C GLN A 52 2.04 -8.95 -18.89
N VAL A 53 2.66 -8.70 -20.05
CA VAL A 53 3.68 -7.65 -20.23
C VAL A 53 3.10 -6.28 -19.90
N ASN A 54 1.92 -5.95 -20.43
CA ASN A 54 1.24 -4.68 -20.13
C ASN A 54 0.96 -4.53 -18.62
N LYS A 55 0.63 -5.64 -17.94
CA LYS A 55 0.45 -5.64 -16.48
C LYS A 55 1.77 -5.46 -15.73
N PHE A 56 2.86 -6.08 -16.19
CA PHE A 56 4.19 -5.87 -15.61
C PHE A 56 4.70 -4.44 -15.80
N GLU A 57 4.43 -3.81 -16.94
CA GLU A 57 4.73 -2.37 -17.14
C GLU A 57 3.98 -1.52 -16.10
N SER A 58 2.69 -1.80 -15.89
CA SER A 58 1.90 -1.11 -14.86
C SER A 58 2.45 -1.33 -13.44
N ILE A 59 3.00 -2.52 -13.16
CA ILE A 59 3.68 -2.80 -11.88
C ILE A 59 4.98 -2.00 -11.79
N LEU A 60 5.81 -2.01 -12.82
CA LEU A 60 7.08 -1.28 -12.82
C LEU A 60 6.87 0.23 -12.65
N ASP A 61 5.84 0.82 -13.25
CA ASP A 61 5.49 2.24 -13.05
C ASP A 61 5.19 2.60 -11.58
N ILE A 62 4.80 1.61 -10.77
CA ILE A 62 4.50 1.79 -9.33
C ILE A 62 5.73 1.52 -8.49
N PHE A 63 6.50 0.46 -8.80
CA PHE A 63 7.54 -0.09 -7.93
C PHE A 63 8.97 0.24 -8.37
N ASP A 64 9.17 0.85 -9.53
CA ASP A 64 10.47 1.39 -9.89
C ASP A 64 10.90 2.52 -8.95
N THR A 65 12.12 3.01 -9.13
CA THR A 65 12.69 4.05 -8.27
C THR A 65 11.80 5.31 -8.22
N GLN A 66 11.19 5.72 -9.32
CA GLN A 66 10.36 6.93 -9.35
C GLN A 66 8.99 6.70 -8.69
N GLY A 67 8.37 5.56 -8.96
CA GLY A 67 7.13 5.11 -8.34
C GLY A 67 7.28 4.99 -6.83
N TYR A 68 8.34 4.34 -6.36
CA TYR A 68 8.65 4.22 -4.94
C TYR A 68 8.89 5.58 -4.25
N LEU A 69 9.56 6.52 -4.92
CA LEU A 69 9.72 7.89 -4.42
C LEU A 69 8.38 8.63 -4.25
N LYS A 70 7.38 8.35 -5.11
CA LYS A 70 6.02 8.88 -4.93
C LYS A 70 5.36 8.30 -3.69
N ILE A 71 5.52 7.00 -3.42
CA ILE A 71 4.99 6.33 -2.23
C ILE A 71 5.57 6.95 -0.96
N THR A 72 6.90 7.09 -0.89
CA THR A 72 7.57 7.69 0.28
C THR A 72 7.13 9.14 0.49
N LYS A 73 7.00 9.92 -0.58
CA LYS A 73 6.44 11.28 -0.53
C LYS A 73 5.01 11.32 0.01
N CYS A 74 4.17 10.35 -0.36
CA CYS A 74 2.81 10.25 0.18
C CYS A 74 2.82 10.07 1.70
N PHE A 75 3.65 9.16 2.22
CA PHE A 75 3.79 8.97 3.67
C PHE A 75 4.29 10.22 4.39
N LYS A 76 5.28 10.92 3.83
CA LYS A 76 5.75 12.20 4.39
C LYS A 76 4.63 13.24 4.46
N ASN A 77 3.84 13.36 3.40
CA ASN A 77 2.70 14.28 3.37
C ASN A 77 1.62 13.89 4.40
N ILE A 78 1.31 12.60 4.52
CA ILE A 78 0.37 12.09 5.53
C ILE A 78 0.88 12.48 6.93
N LEU A 79 2.13 12.17 7.25
CA LEU A 79 2.73 12.49 8.54
C LEU A 79 2.66 14.01 8.81
N PHE A 80 3.02 14.84 7.84
CA PHE A 80 3.01 16.29 7.94
C PHE A 80 1.62 16.86 8.23
N ILE A 81 0.62 16.47 7.44
CA ILE A 81 -0.76 16.93 7.58
C ILE A 81 -1.31 16.59 8.96
N ASN A 82 -1.08 15.36 9.41
CA ASN A 82 -1.57 14.88 10.70
C ASN A 82 -0.84 15.54 11.88
N ALA A 83 0.48 15.74 11.77
CA ALA A 83 1.27 16.49 12.74
C ALA A 83 0.79 17.94 12.88
N CYS A 84 0.55 18.64 11.77
CA CYS A 84 -0.04 19.98 11.81
C CYS A 84 -1.39 20.02 12.54
N SER A 85 -2.25 19.02 12.32
CA SER A 85 -3.53 18.91 13.01
C SER A 85 -3.35 18.69 14.52
N LEU A 86 -2.38 17.86 14.92
CA LEU A 86 -2.05 17.61 16.32
C LEU A 86 -1.57 18.90 17.02
N TYR A 87 -0.64 19.63 16.41
CA TYR A 87 -0.10 20.85 16.99
C TYR A 87 -1.13 21.97 17.08
N ASP A 88 -1.99 22.12 16.07
CA ASP A 88 -3.04 23.14 16.12
C ASP A 88 -4.07 22.80 17.22
N ASP A 89 -4.44 21.52 17.40
CA ASP A 89 -5.30 21.10 18.52
C ASP A 89 -4.62 21.37 19.89
N TYR A 90 -3.31 21.09 20.01
CA TYR A 90 -2.54 21.38 21.23
C TYR A 90 -2.49 22.89 21.52
N ALA A 91 -2.22 23.71 20.49
CA ALA A 91 -2.12 25.15 20.60
C ALA A 91 -3.44 25.82 20.99
N GLU A 92 -4.56 25.36 20.43
CA GLU A 92 -5.89 25.82 20.82
C GLU A 92 -6.15 25.52 22.31
N LEU A 93 -5.83 24.30 22.77
CA LEU A 93 -6.12 23.87 24.14
C LEU A 93 -5.24 24.57 25.19
N PHE A 94 -3.92 24.51 25.03
CA PHE A 94 -2.97 25.00 26.03
C PHE A 94 -2.74 26.50 25.94
N PHE A 95 -2.83 27.09 24.75
CA PHE A 95 -2.41 28.48 24.52
C PHE A 95 -3.55 29.40 24.06
N ASN A 96 -4.77 28.87 23.89
CA ASN A 96 -5.93 29.65 23.44
C ASN A 96 -5.67 30.38 22.11
N ILE A 97 -4.80 29.82 21.27
CA ILE A 97 -4.50 30.37 19.95
C ILE A 97 -5.67 30.05 19.04
N GLU A 98 -6.26 31.09 18.43
CA GLU A 98 -7.29 30.90 17.42
C GLU A 98 -6.65 30.45 16.10
N VAL A 99 -6.82 29.18 15.79
CA VAL A 99 -6.30 28.61 14.54
C VAL A 99 -7.32 28.83 13.43
N ASN A 100 -6.92 29.58 12.39
CA ASN A 100 -7.68 29.63 11.16
C ASN A 100 -7.54 28.30 10.41
N ARG A 101 -8.40 27.33 10.72
CA ARG A 101 -8.34 25.98 10.14
C ARG A 101 -8.48 25.99 8.62
N ASN A 102 -9.23 26.92 8.04
CA ASN A 102 -9.44 26.99 6.59
C ASN A 102 -8.13 27.17 5.80
N THR A 103 -7.13 27.83 6.38
CA THR A 103 -5.82 28.05 5.74
C THR A 103 -4.81 26.92 5.93
N ARG A 104 -5.20 25.84 6.63
CA ARG A 104 -4.27 24.78 7.07
C ARG A 104 -4.10 23.67 6.04
N PRO A 105 -2.95 22.97 6.03
CA PRO A 105 -2.70 21.86 5.11
C PRO A 105 -3.63 20.66 5.35
N TYR A 106 -4.33 20.58 6.47
CA TYR A 106 -5.25 19.48 6.76
C TYR A 106 -6.72 19.79 6.49
N THR A 107 -7.03 20.87 5.76
CA THR A 107 -8.40 21.15 5.29
C THR A 107 -8.59 20.82 3.81
N LYS A 108 -9.85 20.49 3.48
CA LYS A 108 -10.27 20.08 2.13
C LYS A 108 -10.01 21.14 1.05
N GLU A 109 -9.94 22.42 1.43
CA GLU A 109 -9.80 23.54 0.49
C GLU A 109 -8.34 23.85 0.13
N ASN A 110 -7.38 23.59 1.02
CA ASN A 110 -5.98 23.99 0.83
C ASN A 110 -5.08 22.92 0.22
N ILE A 111 -5.60 21.70 0.04
CA ILE A 111 -4.96 20.73 -0.84
C ILE A 111 -5.95 20.39 -1.93
N LYS A 112 -5.54 20.50 -3.20
CA LYS A 112 -6.23 19.93 -4.38
C LYS A 112 -6.38 18.39 -4.32
N LYS A 113 -6.29 17.80 -3.12
CA LYS A 113 -6.31 16.39 -2.78
C LYS A 113 -7.22 16.26 -1.56
N THR A 114 -8.48 15.93 -1.82
CA THR A 114 -9.48 15.53 -0.83
C THR A 114 -8.87 14.68 0.29
N ILE A 115 -9.05 15.11 1.53
CA ILE A 115 -8.63 14.33 2.69
C ILE A 115 -9.68 13.26 2.95
N CYS A 116 -9.26 12.00 2.97
CA CYS A 116 -10.07 10.92 3.53
C CYS A 116 -9.66 10.73 4.99
N ASN A 117 -10.65 10.57 5.86
CA ASN A 117 -10.42 10.26 7.25
C ASN A 117 -10.62 8.76 7.43
N ILE A 118 -9.61 8.07 7.95
CA ILE A 118 -9.75 6.67 8.33
C ILE A 118 -10.08 6.62 9.83
N TYR A 119 -11.18 5.91 10.13
CA TYR A 119 -11.60 5.54 11.48
C TYR A 119 -11.89 4.04 11.48
N SER A 120 -11.57 3.33 12.56
CA SER A 120 -12.32 2.11 12.85
C SER A 120 -13.74 2.50 13.30
N MET A 121 -14.75 1.63 13.13
CA MET A 121 -16.11 1.92 13.59
C MET A 121 -16.16 2.23 15.10
N GLU A 122 -15.36 1.51 15.90
CA GLU A 122 -15.24 1.76 17.35
C GLU A 122 -14.55 3.09 17.69
N ASP A 123 -13.67 3.58 16.81
CA ASP A 123 -12.95 4.83 17.02
C ASP A 123 -13.78 6.06 16.66
N MET A 124 -14.82 5.93 15.83
CA MET A 124 -15.65 7.06 15.44
C MET A 124 -16.46 7.63 16.61
N GLU A 125 -17.06 6.78 17.44
CA GLU A 125 -17.81 7.23 18.63
C GLU A 125 -16.87 7.84 19.68
N LYS A 126 -15.74 7.17 19.94
CA LYS A 126 -14.71 7.68 20.87
C LYS A 126 -14.13 9.01 20.39
N TYR A 127 -13.96 9.19 19.07
CA TYR A 127 -13.54 10.46 18.48
C TYR A 127 -14.58 11.57 18.67
N LYS A 128 -15.88 11.29 18.46
CA LYS A 128 -16.95 12.26 18.71
C LYS A 128 -16.97 12.71 20.17
N GLN A 129 -16.89 11.77 21.10
CA GLN A 129 -16.81 12.07 22.54
C GLN A 129 -15.59 12.93 22.86
N PHE A 130 -14.43 12.58 22.28
CA PHE A 130 -13.20 13.37 22.41
C PHE A 130 -13.37 14.80 21.88
N ARG A 131 -13.89 15.00 20.67
CA ARG A 131 -14.07 16.34 20.08
C ARG A 131 -15.09 17.18 20.84
N ASN A 132 -16.16 16.59 21.36
CA ASN A 132 -17.11 17.31 22.21
C ASN A 132 -16.42 17.81 23.48
N LYS A 133 -15.71 16.93 24.20
CA LYS A 133 -14.96 17.31 25.40
C LYS A 133 -13.86 18.35 25.11
N PHE A 134 -13.17 18.24 23.97
CA PHE A 134 -12.20 19.24 23.52
C PHE A 134 -12.85 20.62 23.35
N ASN A 135 -13.97 20.70 22.63
CA ASN A 135 -14.69 21.95 22.40
C ASN A 135 -15.22 22.55 23.71
N ASP A 136 -15.67 21.73 24.66
CA ASP A 136 -16.09 22.17 25.99
C ASP A 136 -14.91 22.84 26.73
N LEU A 137 -13.73 22.21 26.74
CA LEU A 137 -12.53 22.78 27.39
C LEU A 137 -12.07 24.08 26.74
N VAL A 138 -12.05 24.14 25.40
CA VAL A 138 -11.66 25.36 24.66
C VAL A 138 -12.66 26.49 24.91
N SER A 139 -13.96 26.21 24.95
CA SER A 139 -15.00 27.22 25.20
C SER A 139 -15.03 27.70 26.65
N MET A 140 -14.79 26.82 27.63
CA MET A 140 -14.64 27.21 29.04
C MET A 140 -13.53 28.24 29.22
N LYS A 141 -12.40 28.07 28.53
CA LYS A 141 -11.25 28.99 28.61
C LYS A 141 -11.55 30.38 28.03
N LYS A 142 -12.35 30.46 26.96
CA LYS A 142 -12.75 31.75 26.34
C LYS A 142 -13.66 32.61 27.24
N ASN A 143 -14.36 32.00 28.19
CA ASN A 143 -15.40 32.67 29.00
C ASN A 143 -14.96 33.07 30.42
N ILE A 144 -13.70 32.86 30.81
CA ILE A 144 -13.23 33.10 32.18
C ILE A 144 -12.49 34.44 32.28
N GLN A 145 -13.03 35.38 33.08
CA GLN A 145 -12.31 36.55 33.59
C GLN A 145 -11.36 36.13 34.73
N ILE A 146 -10.13 36.63 34.67
CA ILE A 146 -8.90 36.08 35.27
C ILE A 146 -8.86 36.17 36.81
N GLY A 147 -8.37 35.08 37.42
CA GLY A 147 -7.82 35.01 38.78
C GLY A 147 -6.99 33.73 38.93
N ASN A 148 -5.80 33.80 39.55
CA ASN A 148 -4.74 32.77 39.51
C ASN A 148 -5.19 31.33 39.83
N LEU A 149 -6.10 31.14 40.79
CA LEU A 149 -6.60 29.81 41.19
C LEU A 149 -7.43 29.09 40.10
N LYS A 150 -8.05 29.84 39.17
CA LYS A 150 -8.78 29.24 38.05
C LYS A 150 -7.83 28.76 36.94
N GLU A 151 -6.68 29.39 36.77
CA GLU A 151 -5.73 29.06 35.71
C GLU A 151 -5.02 27.74 35.95
N GLU A 152 -4.57 27.48 37.20
CA GLU A 152 -3.96 26.19 37.57
C GLU A 152 -4.94 25.01 37.40
N LEU A 153 -6.20 25.20 37.78
CA LEU A 153 -7.23 24.18 37.61
C LEU A 153 -7.53 23.90 36.12
N ILE A 154 -7.56 24.94 35.28
CA ILE A 154 -7.74 24.80 33.82
C ILE A 154 -6.54 24.06 33.22
N TYR A 155 -5.31 24.42 33.61
CA TYR A 155 -4.11 23.75 33.14
C TYR A 155 -4.10 22.28 33.54
N ALA A 156 -4.43 21.95 34.80
CA ALA A 156 -4.52 20.56 35.27
C ALA A 156 -5.59 19.75 34.52
N ASN A 157 -6.75 20.36 34.22
CA ASN A 157 -7.81 19.72 33.43
C ASN A 157 -7.37 19.47 31.98
N ASN A 158 -6.71 20.45 31.35
CA ASN A 158 -6.17 20.32 30.00
C ASN A 158 -5.07 19.26 29.94
N LEU A 159 -4.18 19.23 30.92
CA LEU A 159 -3.12 18.24 31.04
C LEU A 159 -3.71 16.83 31.21
N ASN A 160 -4.67 16.64 32.12
CA ASN A 160 -5.32 15.34 32.30
C ASN A 160 -6.06 14.87 31.03
N PHE A 161 -6.73 15.80 30.33
CA PHE A 161 -7.33 15.50 29.04
C PHE A 161 -6.27 15.08 28.00
N TRP A 162 -5.18 15.83 27.91
CA TRP A 162 -4.12 15.60 26.93
C TRP A 162 -3.27 14.36 27.20
N MET A 163 -3.03 14.01 28.46
CA MET A 163 -2.33 12.76 28.83
C MET A 163 -3.11 11.51 28.39
N ASN A 164 -4.42 11.62 28.26
CA ASN A 164 -5.32 10.59 27.72
C ASN A 164 -5.62 10.78 26.22
N TYR A 165 -4.95 11.72 25.56
CA TYR A 165 -5.10 11.96 24.14
C TYR A 165 -4.74 10.71 23.34
N ASN A 166 -5.60 10.39 22.38
CA ASN A 166 -5.35 9.35 21.40
C ASN A 166 -5.69 9.90 20.02
N TYR A 167 -4.71 9.90 19.14
CA TYR A 167 -4.82 10.28 17.74
C TYR A 167 -5.66 9.23 17.01
N ARG A 168 -6.90 9.58 16.70
CA ARG A 168 -7.91 8.65 16.15
C ARG A 168 -8.31 8.93 14.71
N GLU A 169 -8.01 10.12 14.20
CA GLU A 169 -8.38 10.54 12.86
C GLU A 169 -7.13 10.62 11.99
N LEU A 170 -6.88 9.58 11.18
CA LEU A 170 -5.79 9.64 10.22
C LEU A 170 -6.28 10.30 8.93
N LYS A 171 -5.72 11.48 8.65
CA LYS A 171 -5.96 12.25 7.42
C LYS A 171 -5.02 11.76 6.33
N ILE A 172 -5.57 11.21 5.26
CA ILE A 172 -4.80 10.73 4.11
C ILE A 172 -5.08 11.53 2.85
N THR A 173 -4.12 11.58 1.92
CA THR A 173 -4.22 12.35 0.68
C THR A 173 -4.91 11.54 -0.43
N THR A 174 -5.57 12.20 -1.39
CA THR A 174 -6.08 11.50 -2.59
C THR A 174 -4.98 10.82 -3.38
N GLU A 175 -3.79 11.44 -3.46
CA GLU A 175 -2.65 10.86 -4.17
C GLU A 175 -2.28 9.50 -3.58
N TYR A 176 -2.30 9.36 -2.25
CA TYR A 176 -2.10 8.07 -1.59
C TYR A 176 -3.22 7.08 -1.94
N MET A 177 -4.48 7.51 -1.90
CA MET A 177 -5.64 6.65 -2.25
C MET A 177 -5.60 6.16 -3.69
N GLU A 178 -5.24 7.04 -4.63
CA GLU A 178 -5.10 6.69 -6.04
C GLU A 178 -3.95 5.70 -6.25
N LEU A 179 -2.84 5.89 -5.54
CA LEU A 179 -1.71 4.95 -5.59
C LEU A 179 -2.08 3.59 -5.01
N LEU A 180 -2.73 3.56 -3.85
CA LEU A 180 -3.20 2.32 -3.23
C LEU A 180 -4.20 1.59 -4.14
N LYS A 181 -5.13 2.33 -4.76
CA LYS A 181 -6.07 1.77 -5.73
C LYS A 181 -5.33 1.11 -6.90
N LYS A 182 -4.31 1.74 -7.47
CA LYS A 182 -3.49 1.15 -8.53
C LYS A 182 -2.83 -0.16 -8.11
N ILE A 183 -2.31 -0.23 -6.88
CA ILE A 183 -1.72 -1.47 -6.34
C ILE A 183 -2.78 -2.57 -6.22
N ILE A 184 -3.96 -2.25 -5.71
CA ILE A 184 -5.08 -3.21 -5.55
C ILE A 184 -5.60 -3.69 -6.92
N ASP A 185 -5.71 -2.78 -7.89
CA ASP A 185 -6.16 -3.10 -9.26
C ASP A 185 -5.19 -4.08 -9.94
N VAL A 186 -3.88 -3.90 -9.71
CA VAL A 186 -2.85 -4.83 -10.16
C VAL A 186 -2.99 -6.18 -9.46
N LYS A 187 -3.09 -6.21 -8.13
CA LYS A 187 -3.26 -7.45 -7.34
C LYS A 187 -4.47 -8.26 -7.80
N SER A 188 -5.54 -7.58 -8.23
CA SER A 188 -6.78 -8.22 -8.68
C SER A 188 -6.67 -8.85 -10.08
N SER A 189 -5.53 -8.75 -10.75
CA SER A 189 -5.35 -9.29 -12.10
C SER A 189 -5.18 -10.81 -12.09
N PRO A 190 -6.04 -11.57 -12.79
CA PRO A 190 -5.92 -13.04 -12.88
C PRO A 190 -4.77 -13.49 -13.77
N LEU A 191 -4.10 -12.56 -14.46
CA LEU A 191 -3.04 -12.84 -15.42
C LEU A 191 -1.66 -12.93 -14.77
N LEU A 192 -1.52 -12.47 -13.53
CA LEU A 192 -0.24 -12.39 -12.85
C LEU A 192 0.15 -13.75 -12.22
N PRO A 193 1.44 -14.12 -12.25
CA PRO A 193 1.95 -15.27 -11.50
C PRO A 193 1.64 -15.18 -10.00
N LYS A 194 1.49 -16.32 -9.33
CA LYS A 194 1.15 -16.34 -7.89
C LYS A 194 2.24 -15.69 -7.04
N GLU A 195 3.49 -15.85 -7.43
CA GLU A 195 4.66 -15.35 -6.73
C GLU A 195 4.67 -13.82 -6.67
N ILE A 196 4.34 -13.14 -7.77
CA ILE A 196 4.26 -11.67 -7.77
C ILE A 196 3.05 -11.17 -6.97
N LEU A 197 1.94 -11.92 -6.97
CA LEU A 197 0.77 -11.58 -6.15
C LEU A 197 1.06 -11.65 -4.65
N VAL A 198 1.86 -12.64 -4.22
CA VAL A 198 2.33 -12.74 -2.82
C VAL A 198 3.20 -11.54 -2.47
N LEU A 199 4.16 -11.16 -3.33
CA LEU A 199 5.00 -9.99 -3.08
C LEU A 199 4.21 -8.67 -3.01
N ILE A 200 3.19 -8.52 -3.87
CA ILE A 200 2.31 -7.35 -3.82
C ILE A 200 1.49 -7.35 -2.52
N GLU A 201 1.06 -8.51 -2.03
CA GLU A 201 0.34 -8.61 -0.76
C GLU A 201 1.23 -8.23 0.42
N GLU A 202 2.45 -8.76 0.48
CA GLU A 202 3.46 -8.38 1.48
C GLU A 202 3.69 -6.85 1.47
N PHE A 203 3.69 -6.24 0.29
CA PHE A 203 3.83 -4.79 0.15
C PHE A 203 2.62 -4.01 0.69
N ILE A 204 1.40 -4.48 0.43
CA ILE A 204 0.17 -3.87 0.97
C ILE A 204 0.16 -3.98 2.49
N GLU A 205 0.54 -5.12 3.05
CA GLU A 205 0.67 -5.31 4.49
C GLU A 205 1.71 -4.34 5.09
N ALA A 206 2.87 -4.21 4.45
CA ALA A 206 3.90 -3.25 4.87
C ALA A 206 3.41 -1.80 4.80
N ILE A 207 2.60 -1.43 3.80
CA ILE A 207 1.93 -0.12 3.71
C ILE A 207 1.01 0.10 4.92
N ASN A 208 0.19 -0.88 5.27
CA ASN A 208 -0.76 -0.77 6.38
C ASN A 208 -0.03 -0.63 7.72
N LYS A 209 1.03 -1.42 7.94
CA LYS A 209 1.93 -1.27 9.11
C LYS A 209 2.51 0.15 9.15
N LYS A 210 2.94 0.68 8.01
CA LYS A 210 3.49 2.04 7.88
C LYS A 210 2.48 3.14 8.19
N LEU A 211 1.20 2.96 7.88
CA LEU A 211 0.14 3.88 8.30
C LEU A 211 -0.10 3.81 9.80
N ASN A 212 -0.14 2.61 10.38
CA ASN A 212 -0.30 2.45 11.84
C ASN A 212 0.85 3.11 12.60
N LEU A 213 2.07 2.98 12.08
CA LEU A 213 3.24 3.65 12.64
C LEU A 213 3.10 5.18 12.68
N VAL A 214 2.43 5.79 11.70
CA VAL A 214 2.14 7.24 11.75
C VAL A 214 1.31 7.56 12.99
N VAL A 215 0.25 6.78 13.24
CA VAL A 215 -0.63 6.97 14.40
C VAL A 215 0.13 6.75 15.71
N GLU A 216 0.94 5.70 15.80
CA GLU A 216 1.77 5.41 16.98
C GLU A 216 2.78 6.52 17.26
N THR A 217 3.46 7.01 16.21
CA THR A 217 4.43 8.11 16.33
C THR A 217 3.76 9.38 16.82
N LEU A 218 2.58 9.72 16.27
CA LEU A 218 1.82 10.90 16.69
C LEU A 218 1.30 10.78 18.13
N ASN A 219 0.87 9.58 18.54
CA ASN A 219 0.41 9.30 19.90
C ASN A 219 1.54 9.36 20.94
N GLN A 220 2.72 8.84 20.58
CA GLN A 220 3.88 8.96 21.43
C GLN A 220 4.27 10.43 21.56
N HIS A 221 4.36 11.13 20.43
CA HIS A 221 4.76 12.52 20.40
C HIS A 221 3.76 13.44 21.10
N SER A 222 2.46 13.17 21.01
CA SER A 222 1.44 13.97 21.71
C SER A 222 1.67 13.97 23.22
N LYS A 223 2.10 12.86 23.81
CA LYS A 223 2.35 12.76 25.26
C LYS A 223 3.60 13.50 25.72
N GLU A 224 4.53 13.75 24.80
CA GLU A 224 5.76 14.50 25.05
C GLU A 224 5.52 16.01 24.99
N LEU A 225 4.51 16.46 24.24
CA LEU A 225 4.23 17.89 24.00
C LEU A 225 4.12 18.77 25.26
N PRO A 226 3.45 18.34 26.35
CA PRO A 226 3.37 19.13 27.59
C PRO A 226 4.70 19.39 28.28
N ASN A 227 5.69 18.52 28.07
CA ASN A 227 6.97 18.57 28.77
C ASN A 227 8.07 19.25 27.94
N ASP A 228 8.00 19.13 26.62
CA ASP A 228 9.15 19.41 25.76
C ASP A 228 9.02 20.70 24.92
N TYR A 229 7.85 21.35 24.86
CA TYR A 229 7.62 22.43 23.88
C TYR A 229 6.94 23.68 24.43
N PHE A 230 7.51 24.84 24.07
CA PHE A 230 6.95 26.18 24.33
C PHE A 230 6.18 26.75 23.12
N ILE A 231 5.33 27.76 23.35
CA ILE A 231 4.51 28.42 22.32
C ILE A 231 5.36 28.90 21.14
N GLU A 232 6.51 29.52 21.39
CA GLU A 232 7.31 30.13 20.33
C GLU A 232 7.81 29.10 19.31
N GLU A 233 8.13 27.88 19.75
CA GLU A 233 8.56 26.78 18.88
C GLU A 233 7.39 26.30 18.01
N ILE A 234 6.18 26.21 18.59
CA ILE A 234 4.98 25.71 17.92
C ILE A 234 4.44 26.70 16.88
N VAL A 235 4.60 28.00 17.13
CA VAL A 235 4.07 29.08 16.28
C VAL A 235 5.09 29.59 15.26
N GLY A 236 6.38 29.62 15.59
CA GLY A 236 7.43 30.26 14.79
C GLY A 236 8.16 29.32 13.80
N GLU A 237 8.66 28.17 14.27
CA GLU A 237 9.49 27.25 13.47
C GLU A 237 8.88 25.85 13.40
N ARG A 238 7.75 25.73 12.70
CA ARG A 238 7.08 24.43 12.45
C ARG A 238 7.99 23.38 11.76
N SER A 239 9.11 23.81 11.15
CA SER A 239 10.09 22.96 10.49
C SER A 239 10.90 22.10 11.46
N SER A 240 11.29 22.62 12.63
CA SER A 240 12.13 21.91 13.61
C SER A 240 11.35 20.84 14.37
N ILE A 241 10.08 21.12 14.69
CA ILE A 241 9.21 20.17 15.41
C ILE A 241 8.75 19.04 14.48
N PHE A 242 8.47 19.34 13.21
CA PHE A 242 8.20 18.30 12.22
C PHE A 242 9.41 17.38 12.02
N LEU A 243 10.64 17.92 12.06
CA LEU A 243 11.88 17.14 11.96
C LEU A 243 11.98 16.10 13.09
N GLY A 244 11.54 16.43 14.31
CA GLY A 244 11.52 15.49 15.44
C GLY A 244 10.62 14.28 15.20
N ILE A 245 9.38 14.51 14.73
CA ILE A 245 8.46 13.43 14.34
C ILE A 245 9.02 12.64 13.15
N GLU A 246 9.54 13.33 12.14
CA GLU A 246 10.09 12.70 10.93
C GLU A 246 11.29 11.80 11.27
N ILE A 247 12.18 12.21 12.17
CA ILE A 247 13.31 11.38 12.63
C ILE A 247 12.79 10.11 13.32
N LYS A 248 11.80 10.22 14.22
CA LYS A 248 11.21 9.07 14.90
C LYS A 248 10.58 8.10 13.90
N TYR A 249 9.81 8.62 12.95
CA TYR A 249 9.16 7.83 11.90
C TYR A 249 10.16 7.18 10.91
N ASN A 250 11.25 7.88 10.57
CA ASN A 250 12.20 7.44 9.56
C ASN A 250 13.18 6.36 10.05
N LYS A 251 13.33 6.17 11.37
CA LYS A 251 14.15 5.07 11.92
C LYS A 251 13.65 3.68 11.49
N GLU A 252 12.40 3.60 11.04
CA GLU A 252 11.71 2.35 10.71
C GLU A 252 11.49 2.13 9.19
N LEU A 253 12.27 2.78 8.31
CA LEU A 253 11.96 2.90 6.87
C LEU A 253 12.44 1.78 5.92
N LYS A 254 13.07 0.70 6.37
CA LYS A 254 13.80 -0.20 5.44
C LYS A 254 12.96 -1.29 4.76
N GLU A 255 11.81 -1.67 5.33
CA GLU A 255 11.05 -2.85 4.87
C GLU A 255 10.39 -2.65 3.50
N LEU A 256 9.75 -1.51 3.26
CA LEU A 256 9.04 -1.23 2.00
C LEU A 256 9.96 -1.22 0.77
N GLU A 257 11.15 -0.62 0.90
CA GLU A 257 12.13 -0.55 -0.19
C GLU A 257 12.60 -1.95 -0.59
N LEU A 258 12.86 -2.80 0.40
CA LEU A 258 13.28 -4.19 0.16
C LEU A 258 12.22 -4.97 -0.61
N ILE A 259 10.95 -4.84 -0.24
CA ILE A 259 9.84 -5.53 -0.92
C ILE A 259 9.63 -4.98 -2.34
N ALA A 260 9.66 -3.65 -2.52
CA ALA A 260 9.56 -3.04 -3.85
C ALA A 260 10.68 -3.53 -4.79
N ASN A 261 11.91 -3.61 -4.28
CA ASN A 261 13.04 -4.13 -5.04
C ASN A 261 12.87 -5.61 -5.40
N LYS A 262 12.32 -6.45 -4.51
CA LYS A 262 11.99 -7.86 -4.81
C LYS A 262 10.98 -7.96 -5.95
N ILE A 263 9.93 -7.13 -5.96
CA ILE A 263 8.92 -7.07 -7.03
C ILE A 263 9.59 -6.74 -8.38
N VAL A 264 10.42 -5.70 -8.41
CA VAL A 264 11.13 -5.28 -9.63
C VAL A 264 12.09 -6.37 -10.12
N GLN A 265 12.84 -7.00 -9.21
CA GLN A 265 13.76 -8.09 -9.54
C GLN A 265 13.02 -9.31 -10.09
N TYR A 266 11.87 -9.66 -9.51
CA TYR A 266 11.04 -10.76 -10.00
C TYR A 266 10.64 -10.54 -11.46
N ILE A 267 10.13 -9.35 -11.79
CA ILE A 267 9.69 -9.02 -13.16
C ILE A 267 10.87 -9.09 -14.15
N ARG A 268 12.03 -8.54 -13.77
CA ARG A 268 13.24 -8.61 -14.61
C ARG A 268 13.67 -10.04 -14.87
N ASN A 269 13.62 -10.90 -13.85
CA ASN A 269 13.98 -12.31 -13.98
C ASN A 269 12.96 -13.08 -14.84
N TYR A 270 11.67 -12.79 -14.66
CA TYR A 270 10.61 -13.40 -15.47
C TYR A 270 10.82 -13.14 -16.96
N TRP A 271 11.18 -11.91 -17.33
CA TRP A 271 11.50 -11.56 -18.72
C TRP A 271 12.78 -12.22 -19.27
N LEU A 272 13.79 -12.44 -18.41
CA LEU A 272 15.03 -13.13 -18.81
C LEU A 272 14.80 -14.62 -19.08
N VAL A 273 14.02 -15.29 -18.22
CA VAL A 273 13.69 -16.72 -18.37
C VAL A 273 12.87 -16.97 -19.65
N GLU A 274 11.93 -16.08 -19.96
CA GLU A 274 11.14 -16.14 -21.20
C GLU A 274 11.97 -15.91 -22.47
N LYS A 275 13.01 -15.05 -22.42
CA LYS A 275 13.95 -14.86 -23.54
C LYS A 275 14.78 -16.10 -23.83
N ILE A 276 15.06 -16.92 -22.83
CA ILE A 276 15.86 -18.16 -22.97
C ILE A 276 15.00 -19.33 -23.50
N ASN A 277 13.68 -19.27 -23.30
CA ASN A 277 12.72 -20.32 -23.71
C ASN A 277 12.03 -20.05 -25.07
N LYS A 278 12.46 -19.01 -25.81
CA LYS A 278 12.10 -18.76 -27.22
C LYS A 278 13.18 -19.30 -28.14
#